data_AF-A0A3M8C054-F1
#
_entry.id   AF-A0A3M8C054-F1
#
_cell.length_a   1.000
_cell.length_b   1.000
_cell.length_c   1.000
_cell.angle_alpha   90.00
_cell.angle_beta   90.00
_cell.angle_gamma   90.00
#
_symmetry.space_group_name_H-M   'P 1'
#
loop_
_entity.id
_entity.type
_entity.pdbx_description
1 polymer ?
#
loop_
_entity_poly.entity_id
_entity_poly.type
_entity_poly.pdbx_seq_one_letter_code
_entity_poly.pdbx_strand_id
1 'polypeptide(L)'
;MGEFTTGILYPRKYEPKVRNALSKTDQPHFHRNVNGDWNAFFLQDEWLETSNTVSFLLKLSKQPIPLLWFHDAEDNGWGFRLFDAGYEVSSGTISYSLDVEMAELEFARLYPHVDLQEGISDSDDVRQKYEEILDRVVRSELYRREVGKGITRIKPQSFNRIVGPKQVQQLRSLFDLQLLTDVDEETGASLLYDSVDLFKEILGIEEMVWVNFAYLASGGRE
;
A
#
# COMPACT_ATOMS: atom_id res chain seq x y z
N MET A 1 -6.18 17.12 -6.32
CA MET A 1 -6.21 15.69 -6.68
C MET A 1 -5.25 15.03 -5.73
N GLY A 2 -5.64 13.94 -5.06
CA GLY A 2 -4.77 13.26 -4.09
C GLY A 2 -3.56 12.65 -4.81
N GLU A 3 -2.43 12.61 -4.12
CA GLU A 3 -1.21 11.97 -4.59
C GLU A 3 -1.50 10.48 -4.78
N PHE A 4 -1.31 9.98 -5.99
CA PHE A 4 -1.47 8.56 -6.26
C PHE A 4 -0.24 8.02 -6.95
N THR A 5 0.48 7.15 -6.26
CA THR A 5 1.63 6.44 -6.80
C THR A 5 1.28 4.98 -7.02
N THR A 6 1.56 4.45 -8.20
CA THR A 6 1.43 3.02 -8.48
C THR A 6 2.42 2.60 -9.54
N GLY A 7 3.02 1.43 -9.40
CA GLY A 7 3.94 0.93 -10.40
C GLY A 7 4.46 -0.46 -10.09
N ILE A 8 5.06 -1.08 -11.11
CA ILE A 8 5.72 -2.38 -10.97
C ILE A 8 7.23 -2.14 -10.95
N LEU A 9 7.79 -2.29 -9.76
CA LEU A 9 9.21 -2.13 -9.45
C LEU A 9 9.96 -3.45 -9.64
N TYR A 10 11.20 -3.34 -10.10
CA TYR A 10 12.13 -4.47 -10.17
C TYR A 10 13.60 -4.00 -10.10
N PRO A 11 14.53 -4.82 -9.57
CA PRO A 11 15.93 -4.46 -9.51
C PRO A 11 16.56 -4.24 -10.89
N ARG A 12 17.34 -3.17 -11.04
CA ARG A 12 17.92 -2.73 -12.32
C ARG A 12 18.73 -3.81 -13.04
N LYS A 13 19.36 -4.73 -12.32
CA LYS A 13 20.07 -5.89 -12.89
C LYS A 13 19.23 -6.77 -13.83
N TYR A 14 17.89 -6.69 -13.76
CA TYR A 14 16.97 -7.43 -14.62
C TYR A 14 16.47 -6.66 -15.84
N GLU A 15 16.90 -5.41 -16.02
CA GLU A 15 16.42 -4.51 -17.08
C GLU A 15 16.42 -5.11 -18.48
N PRO A 16 17.48 -5.79 -18.96
CA PRO A 16 17.47 -6.35 -20.32
C PRO A 16 16.35 -7.36 -20.53
N LYS A 17 16.04 -8.17 -19.52
CA LYS A 17 14.98 -9.18 -19.59
C LYS A 17 13.60 -8.54 -19.56
N VAL A 18 13.39 -7.57 -18.66
CA VAL A 18 12.10 -6.88 -18.53
C VAL A 18 11.80 -6.07 -19.79
N ARG A 19 12.77 -5.31 -20.32
CA ARG A 19 12.59 -4.54 -21.57
C ARG A 19 12.24 -5.43 -22.77
N ASN A 20 12.89 -6.58 -22.91
CA ASN A 20 12.57 -7.55 -23.97
C ASN A 20 11.18 -8.20 -23.80
N ALA A 21 10.69 -8.32 -22.57
CA ALA A 21 9.33 -8.82 -22.32
C ALA A 21 8.28 -7.73 -22.61
N LEU A 22 8.55 -6.50 -22.18
CA LEU A 22 7.72 -5.33 -22.43
C LEU A 22 7.65 -4.99 -23.93
N SER A 23 8.71 -5.19 -24.71
CA SER A 23 8.65 -4.99 -26.17
C SER A 23 7.79 -6.01 -26.93
N LYS A 24 7.34 -7.07 -26.25
CA LYS A 24 6.52 -8.15 -26.83
C LYS A 24 5.08 -8.14 -26.32
N THR A 25 4.74 -7.21 -25.42
CA THR A 25 3.38 -7.06 -24.92
C THR A 25 2.68 -5.96 -25.70
N ASP A 26 1.40 -6.18 -26.01
CA ASP A 26 0.54 -5.16 -26.60
C ASP A 26 -0.04 -4.21 -25.53
N GLN A 27 0.23 -4.47 -24.25
CA GLN A 27 -0.25 -3.62 -23.15
C GLN A 27 0.45 -2.25 -23.19
N PRO A 28 -0.30 -1.14 -23.20
CA PRO A 28 0.26 0.18 -23.04
C PRO A 28 1.03 0.29 -21.74
N HIS A 29 2.26 0.78 -21.82
CA HIS A 29 3.12 0.89 -20.66
C HIS A 29 4.13 2.03 -20.80
N PHE A 30 4.56 2.54 -19.65
CA PHE A 30 5.77 3.34 -19.54
C PHE A 30 6.84 2.55 -18.80
N HIS A 31 8.11 2.78 -19.12
CA HIS A 31 9.25 2.21 -18.40
C HIS A 31 10.19 3.36 -18.03
N ARG A 32 10.57 3.44 -16.75
CA ARG A 32 11.47 4.46 -16.22
C ARG A 32 12.51 3.84 -15.30
N ASN A 33 13.67 4.50 -15.24
CA ASN A 33 14.59 4.32 -14.13
C ASN A 33 14.00 5.07 -12.93
N VAL A 34 13.99 4.41 -11.77
CA VAL A 34 13.72 5.09 -10.51
C VAL A 34 15.05 5.69 -10.08
N ASN A 35 15.97 4.84 -9.60
CA ASN A 35 17.29 5.26 -9.15
C ASN A 35 18.40 4.28 -9.60
N GLY A 36 19.57 4.35 -8.95
CA GLY A 36 20.71 3.48 -9.21
C GLY A 36 20.39 1.99 -9.15
N ASP A 37 19.47 1.58 -8.28
CA ASP A 37 19.17 0.18 -7.94
C ASP A 37 17.84 -0.32 -8.53
N TRP A 38 16.92 0.59 -8.85
CA TRP A 38 15.54 0.26 -9.23
C TRP A 38 15.12 0.79 -10.58
N ASN A 39 14.31 -0.03 -11.26
CA ASN A 39 13.51 0.38 -12.40
C ASN A 39 12.03 0.16 -12.09
N ALA A 40 11.17 0.93 -12.73
CA ALA A 40 9.73 0.77 -12.67
C ALA A 40 9.13 0.71 -14.08
N PHE A 41 8.07 -0.05 -14.24
CA PHE A 41 7.16 0.12 -15.36
C PHE A 41 5.72 0.31 -14.86
N PHE A 42 4.96 1.04 -15.66
CA PHE A 42 3.62 1.52 -15.34
C PHE A 42 2.69 0.98 -16.41
N LEU A 43 1.70 0.19 -16.02
CA LEU A 43 0.70 -0.36 -16.92
C LEU A 43 -0.55 0.51 -16.85
N GLN A 44 -1.31 0.55 -17.95
CA GLN A 44 -2.61 1.22 -17.96
C GLN A 44 -3.59 0.65 -16.92
N ASP A 45 -3.51 -0.66 -16.67
CA ASP A 45 -4.25 -1.34 -15.59
C ASP A 45 -3.50 -1.18 -14.27
N GLU A 46 -3.62 0.02 -13.67
CA GLU A 46 -2.88 0.47 -12.48
C GLU A 46 -3.18 -0.36 -11.22
N TRP A 47 -4.40 -0.89 -11.12
CA TRP A 47 -4.90 -1.68 -9.99
C TRP A 47 -4.79 -3.19 -10.19
N LEU A 48 -4.26 -3.64 -11.34
CA LEU A 48 -4.11 -5.04 -11.72
C LEU A 48 -5.45 -5.81 -11.72
N GLU A 49 -6.52 -5.17 -12.19
CA GLU A 49 -7.88 -5.71 -12.18
C GLU A 49 -8.10 -6.74 -13.30
N THR A 50 -7.35 -6.63 -14.39
CA THR A 50 -7.54 -7.51 -15.54
C THR A 50 -6.72 -8.79 -15.42
N SER A 51 -7.34 -9.91 -15.80
CA SER A 51 -6.68 -11.23 -15.82
C SER A 51 -5.48 -11.27 -16.77
N ASN A 52 -5.51 -10.46 -17.84
CA ASN A 52 -4.41 -10.33 -18.80
C ASN A 52 -3.17 -9.69 -18.16
N THR A 53 -3.34 -8.61 -17.40
CA THR A 53 -2.27 -7.95 -16.65
C THR A 53 -1.65 -8.90 -15.63
N VAL A 54 -2.48 -9.53 -14.79
CA VAL A 54 -1.98 -10.48 -13.79
C VAL A 54 -1.26 -11.65 -14.45
N SER A 55 -1.81 -12.21 -15.54
CA SER A 55 -1.17 -13.28 -16.29
C SER A 55 0.17 -12.87 -16.90
N PHE A 56 0.30 -11.63 -17.36
CA PHE A 56 1.56 -11.07 -17.85
C PHE A 56 2.60 -10.99 -16.73
N LEU A 57 2.26 -10.45 -15.56
CA LEU A 57 3.16 -10.35 -14.41
C LEU A 57 3.61 -11.73 -13.91
N LEU A 58 2.70 -12.71 -13.84
CA LEU A 58 3.03 -14.09 -13.49
C LEU A 58 3.96 -14.73 -14.54
N LYS A 59 3.73 -14.52 -15.84
CA LYS A 59 4.63 -15.03 -16.89
C LYS A 59 6.00 -14.37 -16.84
N LEU A 60 6.07 -13.07 -16.57
CA LEU A 60 7.33 -12.34 -16.48
C LEU A 60 8.15 -12.78 -15.26
N SER A 61 7.50 -12.92 -14.09
CA SER A 61 8.17 -13.36 -12.87
C SER A 61 8.69 -14.80 -12.91
N LYS A 62 8.21 -15.64 -13.84
CA LYS A 62 8.81 -16.97 -14.12
C LYS A 62 10.22 -16.92 -14.67
N GLN A 63 10.73 -15.76 -15.09
CA GLN A 63 12.09 -15.57 -15.62
C GLN A 63 13.14 -15.26 -14.54
N PRO A 64 12.98 -15.88 -13.35
CA PRO A 64 13.52 -15.43 -12.07
C PRO A 64 13.67 -13.92 -11.89
N ILE A 65 12.60 -13.17 -12.17
CA ILE A 65 12.56 -11.71 -12.00
C ILE A 65 11.55 -11.41 -10.90
N PRO A 66 11.98 -10.92 -9.72
CA PRO A 66 11.03 -10.45 -8.72
C PRO A 66 10.40 -9.14 -9.21
N LEU A 67 9.06 -9.08 -9.16
CA LEU A 67 8.28 -7.91 -9.53
C LEU A 67 7.47 -7.46 -8.32
N LEU A 68 7.66 -6.22 -7.89
CA LEU A 68 6.94 -5.62 -6.79
C LEU A 68 5.94 -4.62 -7.37
N TRP A 69 4.66 -4.98 -7.42
CA TRP A 69 3.62 -3.97 -7.59
C TRP A 69 3.44 -3.25 -6.26
N PHE A 70 3.54 -1.93 -6.28
CA PHE A 70 3.41 -1.05 -5.13
C PHE A 70 2.38 0.02 -5.46
N HIS A 71 1.53 0.36 -4.50
CA HIS A 71 0.67 1.53 -4.58
C HIS A 71 0.65 2.30 -3.26
N ASP A 72 0.44 3.59 -3.38
CA ASP A 72 0.29 4.54 -2.28
C ASP A 72 -0.78 5.54 -2.71
N ALA A 73 -1.90 5.54 -1.99
CA ALA A 73 -3.08 6.34 -2.28
C ALA A 73 -3.39 7.31 -1.13
N GLU A 74 -2.32 7.84 -0.52
CA GLU A 74 -2.33 8.80 0.58
C GLU A 74 -3.41 8.49 1.61
N ASP A 75 -4.50 9.25 1.59
CA ASP A 75 -5.61 9.21 2.54
C ASP A 75 -6.32 7.84 2.61
N ASN A 76 -6.18 7.01 1.57
CA ASN A 76 -6.81 5.68 1.54
C ASN A 76 -5.87 4.57 2.03
N GLY A 77 -4.58 4.88 2.20
CA GLY A 77 -3.54 3.93 2.57
C GLY A 77 -2.75 3.38 1.37
N TRP A 78 -2.03 2.30 1.62
CA TRP A 78 -1.00 1.80 0.71
C TRP A 78 -0.92 0.27 0.73
N GLY A 79 -0.19 -0.28 -0.22
CA GLY A 79 0.00 -1.71 -0.27
C GLY A 79 0.94 -2.18 -1.36
N PHE A 80 1.14 -3.50 -1.40
CA PHE A 80 1.99 -4.12 -2.38
C PHE A 80 1.59 -5.56 -2.69
N ARG A 81 2.04 -6.03 -3.85
CA ARG A 81 1.99 -7.42 -4.28
C ARG A 81 3.35 -7.79 -4.87
N LEU A 82 3.98 -8.81 -4.29
CA LEU A 82 5.27 -9.32 -4.73
C LEU A 82 5.06 -10.60 -5.54
N PHE A 83 5.49 -10.57 -6.79
CA PHE A 83 5.48 -11.70 -7.70
C PHE A 83 6.88 -12.25 -7.91
N ASP A 84 7.08 -13.54 -7.67
CA ASP A 84 8.33 -14.23 -7.94
C ASP A 84 8.07 -15.68 -8.37
N ALA A 85 8.92 -16.19 -9.27
CA ALA A 85 8.83 -17.54 -9.82
C ALA A 85 7.45 -17.91 -10.40
N GLY A 86 6.67 -16.93 -10.85
CA GLY A 86 5.33 -17.14 -11.42
C GLY A 86 4.19 -17.23 -10.42
N TYR A 87 4.40 -16.79 -9.18
CA TYR A 87 3.39 -16.75 -8.13
C TYR A 87 3.39 -15.40 -7.43
N GLU A 88 2.26 -15.00 -6.85
CA GLU A 88 2.24 -13.97 -5.82
C GLU A 88 2.74 -14.59 -4.50
N VAL A 89 3.92 -14.17 -4.06
CA VAL A 89 4.63 -14.79 -2.91
C VAL A 89 4.44 -14.01 -1.61
N SER A 90 4.03 -12.74 -1.69
CA SER A 90 3.71 -11.88 -0.55
C SER A 90 2.79 -10.76 -1.01
N SER A 91 1.87 -10.35 -0.15
CA SER A 91 1.04 -9.16 -0.36
C SER A 91 0.65 -8.54 0.96
N GLY A 92 0.44 -7.23 0.96
CA GLY A 92 0.04 -6.46 2.12
C GLY A 92 -0.77 -5.24 1.71
N THR A 93 -1.75 -4.88 2.54
CA THR A 93 -2.57 -3.67 2.38
C THR A 93 -2.80 -3.06 3.75
N ILE A 94 -2.58 -1.76 3.88
CA ILE A 94 -2.85 -0.98 5.07
C ILE A 94 -3.85 0.10 4.66
N SER A 95 -4.98 0.18 5.36
CA SER A 95 -6.02 1.20 5.16
C SER A 95 -5.92 2.22 6.28
N TYR A 96 -5.88 3.50 5.90
CA TYR A 96 -5.84 4.62 6.83
C TYR A 96 -7.23 5.07 7.28
N SER A 97 -8.29 4.62 6.59
CA SER A 97 -9.69 4.90 6.89
C SER A 97 -10.36 3.87 7.79
N LEU A 98 -9.67 2.77 8.11
CA LEU A 98 -10.28 1.61 8.78
C LEU A 98 -10.85 1.95 10.17
N ASP A 99 -10.17 2.77 10.93
CA ASP A 99 -10.62 3.24 12.24
C ASP A 99 -11.89 4.09 12.14
N VAL A 100 -11.92 5.04 11.19
CA VAL A 100 -13.06 5.89 10.87
C VAL A 100 -14.24 5.04 10.42
N GLU A 101 -14.06 4.15 9.44
CA GLU A 101 -15.11 3.26 8.93
C GLU A 101 -15.72 2.41 10.07
N MET A 102 -14.88 1.87 10.95
CA MET A 102 -15.33 1.09 12.09
C MET A 102 -16.05 1.96 13.15
N ALA A 103 -15.59 3.18 13.39
CA ALA A 103 -16.22 4.11 14.31
C ALA A 103 -17.57 4.59 13.79
N GLU A 104 -17.69 4.91 12.51
CA GLU A 104 -18.95 5.29 11.86
C GLU A 104 -19.98 4.15 11.92
N LEU A 105 -19.56 2.92 11.66
CA LEU A 105 -20.43 1.74 11.79
C LEU A 105 -20.92 1.54 13.23
N GLU A 106 -20.04 1.68 14.21
CA GLU A 106 -20.39 1.56 15.63
C GLU A 106 -21.28 2.72 16.10
N PHE A 107 -21.04 3.93 15.61
CA PHE A 107 -21.87 5.11 15.87
C PHE A 107 -23.28 4.93 15.31
N ALA A 108 -23.41 4.55 14.04
CA ALA A 108 -24.70 4.29 13.41
C ALA A 108 -25.49 3.18 14.13
N ARG A 109 -24.79 2.21 14.72
CA ARG A 109 -25.41 1.16 15.53
C ARG A 109 -25.97 1.68 16.86
N LEU A 110 -25.28 2.60 17.52
CA LEU A 110 -25.67 3.15 18.82
C LEU A 110 -26.68 4.32 18.70
N TYR A 111 -26.58 5.11 17.63
CA TYR A 111 -27.37 6.31 17.38
C TYR A 111 -27.99 6.32 15.97
N PRO A 112 -28.87 5.37 15.63
CA PRO A 112 -29.38 5.19 14.26
C PRO A 112 -30.24 6.35 13.74
N HIS A 113 -30.64 7.28 14.61
CA HIS A 113 -31.45 8.45 14.26
C HIS A 113 -30.63 9.73 14.07
N VAL A 114 -29.33 9.67 14.33
CA VAL A 114 -28.42 10.80 14.18
C VAL A 114 -27.73 10.66 12.84
N ASP A 115 -27.86 11.67 11.98
CA ASP A 115 -26.96 11.82 10.84
C ASP A 115 -25.62 12.32 11.39
N LEU A 116 -24.58 11.50 11.25
CA LEU A 116 -23.26 11.80 11.81
C LEU A 116 -22.62 13.03 11.14
N GLN A 117 -22.79 13.19 9.82
CA GLN A 117 -22.16 14.28 9.08
C GLN A 117 -22.74 15.64 9.46
N GLU A 118 -24.07 15.72 9.56
CA GLU A 118 -24.75 16.94 10.03
C GLU A 118 -24.51 17.13 11.54
N GLY A 119 -24.62 16.04 12.31
CA GLY A 119 -24.56 16.05 13.77
C GLY A 119 -23.23 16.54 14.33
N ILE A 120 -22.08 16.16 13.75
CA ILE A 120 -20.76 16.64 14.20
C ILE A 120 -20.61 18.16 14.01
N SER A 121 -21.22 18.71 12.95
CA SER A 121 -21.13 20.14 12.63
C SER A 121 -22.06 20.96 13.52
N ASP A 122 -23.23 20.42 13.84
CA ASP A 122 -24.30 21.14 14.54
C ASP A 122 -24.28 20.95 16.07
N SER A 123 -23.57 19.94 16.58
CA SER A 123 -23.59 19.58 18.00
C SER A 123 -22.24 19.09 18.53
N ASP A 124 -21.68 19.85 19.47
CA ASP A 124 -20.48 19.48 20.21
C ASP A 124 -20.65 18.15 20.99
N ASP A 125 -21.87 17.83 21.43
CA ASP A 125 -22.17 16.56 22.12
C ASP A 125 -22.09 15.36 21.18
N VAL A 126 -22.56 15.50 19.93
CA VAL A 126 -22.43 14.46 18.92
C VAL A 126 -20.97 14.27 18.54
N ARG A 127 -20.22 15.36 18.36
CA ARG A 127 -18.77 15.31 18.10
C ARG A 127 -18.04 14.56 19.22
N GLN A 128 -18.30 14.90 20.48
CA GLN A 128 -17.64 14.26 21.61
C GLN A 128 -17.96 12.75 21.69
N LYS A 129 -19.22 12.36 21.48
CA LYS A 129 -19.61 10.94 21.45
C LYS A 129 -18.91 10.17 20.34
N TYR A 130 -18.74 10.79 19.17
CA TYR A 130 -18.02 10.19 18.07
C TYR A 130 -16.53 10.02 18.38
N GLU A 131 -15.88 11.04 18.95
CA GLU A 131 -14.48 10.98 19.40
C GLU A 131 -14.27 9.86 20.44
N GLU A 132 -15.19 9.70 21.40
CA GLU A 132 -15.14 8.61 22.40
C GLU A 132 -15.28 7.21 21.75
N ILE A 133 -16.12 7.09 20.72
CA ILE A 133 -16.27 5.84 19.97
C ILE A 133 -15.01 5.54 19.17
N LEU A 134 -14.43 6.54 18.50
CA LEU A 134 -13.20 6.42 17.73
C LEU A 134 -12.04 5.97 18.62
N ASP A 135 -11.82 6.62 19.76
CA ASP A 135 -10.77 6.23 20.73
C ASP A 135 -10.95 4.78 21.23
N ARG A 136 -12.19 4.37 21.47
CA ARG A 136 -12.49 2.99 21.85
C ARG A 136 -12.22 2.00 20.71
N VAL A 137 -12.51 2.37 19.47
CA VAL A 137 -12.30 1.53 18.28
C VAL A 137 -10.81 1.28 18.07
N VAL A 138 -9.98 2.32 18.03
CA VAL A 138 -8.53 2.17 17.77
C VAL A 138 -7.84 1.33 18.85
N ARG A 139 -8.35 1.34 20.08
CA ARG A 139 -7.85 0.52 21.21
C ARG A 139 -8.43 -0.89 21.25
N SER A 140 -9.38 -1.23 20.38
CA SER A 140 -10.10 -2.50 20.44
C SER A 140 -9.30 -3.67 19.83
N GLU A 141 -9.49 -4.87 20.37
CA GLU A 141 -8.97 -6.10 19.74
C GLU A 141 -9.55 -6.34 18.35
N LEU A 142 -10.77 -5.84 18.10
CA LEU A 142 -11.41 -5.92 16.79
C LEU A 142 -10.61 -5.13 15.75
N TYR A 143 -10.26 -3.87 16.04
CA TYR A 143 -9.45 -3.05 15.16
C TYR A 143 -8.10 -3.70 14.86
N ARG A 144 -7.40 -4.17 15.91
CA ARG A 144 -6.13 -4.90 15.72
C ARG A 144 -6.28 -6.12 14.81
N ARG A 145 -7.38 -6.86 14.94
CA ARG A 145 -7.66 -8.02 14.10
C ARG A 145 -7.92 -7.61 12.64
N GLU A 146 -8.66 -6.52 12.41
CA GLU A 146 -8.93 -6.02 11.06
C GLU A 146 -7.65 -5.51 10.37
N VAL A 147 -6.81 -4.74 11.07
CA VAL A 147 -5.45 -4.37 10.58
C VAL A 147 -4.64 -5.64 10.29
N GLY A 148 -4.70 -6.64 11.18
CA GLY A 148 -4.06 -7.93 11.01
C GLY A 148 -4.41 -8.64 9.70
N LYS A 149 -5.65 -8.50 9.20
CA LYS A 149 -6.05 -9.12 7.91
C LYS A 149 -5.26 -8.54 6.74
N GLY A 150 -5.01 -7.23 6.75
CA GLY A 150 -4.25 -6.52 5.73
C GLY A 150 -2.79 -6.98 5.62
N ILE A 151 -2.20 -7.41 6.73
CA ILE A 151 -0.79 -7.83 6.79
C ILE A 151 -0.59 -9.36 6.87
N THR A 152 -1.66 -10.15 6.96
CA THR A 152 -1.58 -11.62 7.17
C THR A 152 -0.80 -12.36 6.07
N ARG A 153 -0.81 -11.85 4.84
CA ARG A 153 -0.13 -12.48 3.69
C ARG A 153 1.31 -11.98 3.48
N ILE A 154 1.78 -11.10 4.35
CA ILE A 154 3.13 -10.54 4.26
C ILE A 154 4.16 -11.58 4.68
N LYS A 155 5.14 -11.80 3.81
CA LYS A 155 6.27 -12.70 4.04
C LYS A 155 7.57 -11.94 3.77
N PRO A 156 8.18 -11.31 4.78
CA PRO A 156 9.41 -10.52 4.60
C PRO A 156 10.53 -11.31 3.92
N GLN A 157 10.63 -12.62 4.20
CA GLN A 157 11.61 -13.52 3.60
C GLN A 157 11.50 -13.63 2.06
N SER A 158 10.33 -13.34 1.48
CA SER A 158 10.14 -13.34 0.02
C SER A 158 10.93 -12.21 -0.66
N PHE A 159 11.36 -11.18 0.08
CA PHE A 159 12.12 -10.05 -0.46
C PHE A 159 13.62 -10.30 -0.61
N ASN A 160 14.15 -11.46 -0.17
CA ASN A 160 15.59 -11.79 -0.20
C ASN A 160 16.25 -11.71 -1.61
N ARG A 161 15.47 -11.74 -2.70
CA ARG A 161 15.98 -11.57 -4.07
C ARG A 161 16.16 -10.12 -4.50
N ILE A 162 15.48 -9.22 -3.79
CA ILE A 162 15.43 -7.79 -4.04
C ILE A 162 16.41 -7.08 -3.10
N VAL A 163 16.32 -7.38 -1.80
CA VAL A 163 17.07 -6.67 -0.74
C VAL A 163 17.90 -7.62 0.11
N GLY A 164 18.81 -7.05 0.90
CA GLY A 164 19.70 -7.80 1.78
C GLY A 164 19.03 -8.29 3.09
N PRO A 165 19.73 -9.13 3.87
CA PRO A 165 19.21 -9.69 5.12
C PRO A 165 18.82 -8.64 6.16
N LYS A 166 19.53 -7.49 6.21
CA LYS A 166 19.22 -6.39 7.12
C LYS A 166 17.85 -5.79 6.79
N GLN A 167 17.60 -5.47 5.52
CA GLN A 167 16.32 -4.95 5.06
C GLN A 167 15.18 -5.94 5.29
N VAL A 168 15.41 -7.24 5.08
CA VAL A 168 14.40 -8.27 5.39
C VAL A 168 14.03 -8.29 6.87
N GLN A 169 15.00 -8.08 7.76
CA GLN A 169 14.74 -7.95 9.20
C GLN A 169 14.00 -6.65 9.54
N GLN A 170 14.29 -5.55 8.86
CA GLN A 170 13.55 -4.29 9.01
C GLN A 170 12.10 -4.46 8.56
N LEU A 171 11.84 -5.06 7.39
CA LEU A 171 10.49 -5.38 6.92
C LEU A 171 9.73 -6.27 7.91
N ARG A 172 10.39 -7.25 8.54
CA ARG A 172 9.76 -8.05 9.59
C ARG A 172 9.30 -7.22 10.78
N SER A 173 10.09 -6.22 11.16
CA SER A 173 9.78 -5.34 12.29
C SER A 173 8.69 -4.33 11.92
N LEU A 174 8.71 -3.81 10.69
CA LEU A 174 7.70 -2.90 10.15
C LEU A 174 6.28 -3.49 10.20
N PHE A 175 6.14 -4.78 9.87
CA PHE A 175 4.85 -5.47 9.86
C PHE A 175 4.53 -6.21 11.17
N ASP A 176 5.11 -5.76 12.29
CA ASP A 176 4.67 -6.21 13.60
C ASP A 176 3.31 -5.58 13.93
N LEU A 177 2.31 -6.44 14.17
CA LEU A 177 0.94 -5.98 14.41
C LEU A 177 0.82 -5.12 15.67
N GLN A 178 1.60 -5.42 16.71
CA GLN A 178 1.55 -4.63 17.94
C GLN A 178 2.08 -3.24 17.67
N LEU A 179 3.20 -3.11 16.97
CA LEU A 179 3.77 -1.81 16.61
C LEU A 179 2.86 -1.00 15.69
N LEU A 180 2.26 -1.65 14.68
CA LEU A 180 1.34 -0.99 13.75
C LEU A 180 0.03 -0.53 14.40
N THR A 181 -0.38 -1.14 15.51
CA THR A 181 -1.66 -0.82 16.18
C THR A 181 -1.46 -0.13 17.52
N ASP A 182 -0.21 0.23 17.84
CA ASP A 182 0.11 1.06 18.97
C ASP A 182 -0.23 2.51 18.64
N VAL A 183 -0.76 3.21 19.64
CA VAL A 183 -1.14 4.62 19.53
C VAL A 183 -0.47 5.34 20.68
N ASP A 184 0.33 6.35 20.35
CA ASP A 184 1.00 7.18 21.33
C ASP A 184 -0.04 8.00 22.12
N GLU A 185 -0.06 7.86 23.44
CA GLU A 185 -1.08 8.49 24.29
C GLU A 185 -0.96 10.02 24.35
N GLU A 186 0.22 10.59 24.09
CA GLU A 186 0.45 12.03 24.20
C GLU A 186 0.18 12.76 22.88
N THR A 187 0.54 12.12 21.76
CA THR A 187 0.51 12.73 20.43
C THR A 187 -0.59 12.17 19.52
N GLY A 188 -1.16 11.01 19.85
CA GLY A 188 -2.07 10.28 18.97
C GLY A 188 -1.39 9.67 17.74
N ALA A 189 -0.05 9.74 17.65
CA ALA A 189 0.69 9.21 16.52
C ALA A 189 0.60 7.68 16.48
N SER A 190 0.56 7.14 15.26
CA SER A 190 0.61 5.70 15.02
C SER A 190 1.56 5.39 13.87
N LEU A 191 2.39 4.37 14.07
CA LEU A 191 3.30 3.85 13.04
C LEU A 191 2.57 3.42 11.78
N LEU A 192 1.26 3.12 11.88
CA LEU A 192 0.43 2.73 10.75
C LEU A 192 0.49 3.75 9.61
N TYR A 193 0.40 5.05 9.94
CA TYR A 193 0.38 6.13 8.95
C TYR A 193 1.76 6.40 8.35
N ASP A 194 2.83 6.22 9.13
CA ASP A 194 4.22 6.40 8.67
C ASP A 194 4.80 5.15 7.98
N SER A 195 4.07 4.03 8.00
CA SER A 195 4.58 2.73 7.57
C SER A 195 4.98 2.68 6.08
N VAL A 196 4.34 3.49 5.24
CA VAL A 196 4.64 3.58 3.81
C VAL A 196 6.02 4.18 3.56
N ASP A 197 6.38 5.23 4.29
CA ASP A 197 7.67 5.91 4.12
C ASP A 197 8.81 5.05 4.62
N LEU A 198 8.61 4.37 5.77
CA LEU A 198 9.56 3.38 6.25
C LEU A 198 9.73 2.22 5.26
N PHE A 199 8.64 1.77 4.62
CA PHE A 199 8.73 0.74 3.58
C PHE A 199 9.55 1.23 2.38
N LYS A 200 9.30 2.46 1.92
CA LYS A 200 10.05 3.09 0.83
C LYS A 200 11.54 3.21 1.17
N GLU A 201 11.87 3.69 2.38
CA GLU A 201 13.25 3.82 2.88
C GLU A 201 13.96 2.46 2.96
N ILE A 202 13.29 1.44 3.52
CA ILE A 202 13.88 0.09 3.63
C ILE A 202 14.22 -0.48 2.25
N LEU A 203 13.40 -0.20 1.24
CA LEU A 203 13.63 -0.66 -0.13
C LEU A 203 14.52 0.27 -0.96
N GLY A 204 14.74 1.51 -0.52
CA GLY A 204 15.42 2.55 -1.31
C GLY A 204 14.61 2.95 -2.54
N ILE A 205 13.31 3.18 -2.38
CA ILE A 205 12.37 3.58 -3.46
C ILE A 205 11.63 4.89 -3.15
N GLU A 206 12.21 5.76 -2.33
CA GLU A 206 11.64 7.04 -1.90
C GLU A 206 11.30 7.96 -3.08
N GLU A 207 11.96 7.80 -4.23
CA GLU A 207 11.67 8.52 -5.47
C GLU A 207 10.37 8.08 -6.16
N MET A 208 9.73 7.00 -5.69
CA MET A 208 8.39 6.60 -6.13
C MET A 208 7.34 7.46 -5.42
N VAL A 209 7.13 8.67 -5.95
CA VAL A 209 6.08 9.59 -5.52
C VAL A 209 5.46 10.26 -6.74
N TRP A 210 4.16 10.59 -6.68
CA TRP A 210 3.42 11.29 -7.72
C TRP A 210 3.59 10.68 -9.12
N VAL A 211 3.60 9.35 -9.21
CA VAL A 211 3.83 8.66 -10.47
C VAL A 211 2.93 7.45 -10.65
N ASN A 212 2.15 7.50 -11.72
CA ASN A 212 1.28 6.42 -12.19
C ASN A 212 1.18 6.49 -13.73
N PHE A 213 0.48 5.55 -14.36
CA PHE A 213 0.34 5.55 -15.81
C PHE A 213 -0.44 6.78 -16.31
N ALA A 214 -1.54 7.16 -15.65
CA ALA A 214 -2.37 8.29 -16.06
C ALA A 214 -1.60 9.62 -16.08
N TYR A 215 -0.82 9.89 -15.04
CA TYR A 215 0.07 11.04 -14.91
C TYR A 215 1.16 11.03 -16.00
N LEU A 216 1.75 9.87 -16.28
CA LEU A 216 2.73 9.75 -17.35
C LEU A 216 2.10 9.98 -18.74
N ALA A 217 0.87 9.50 -18.93
CA ALA A 217 0.10 9.69 -20.17
C ALA A 217 -0.33 11.15 -20.39
N SER A 218 -0.54 11.93 -19.32
CA SER A 218 -0.81 13.38 -19.42
C SER A 218 0.43 14.21 -19.76
N GLY A 219 1.61 13.59 -19.81
CA GLY A 219 2.89 14.25 -20.04
C GLY A 219 3.50 14.86 -18.77
N GLY A 220 3.12 14.37 -17.60
CA GLY A 220 3.59 14.91 -16.31
C GLY A 220 3.09 16.33 -16.04
N ARG A 221 1.91 16.64 -16.56
CA ARG A 221 1.20 17.90 -16.30
C ARG A 221 -0.05 17.55 -15.51
N GLU A 222 -0.12 18.10 -14.31
CA GLU A 222 -1.38 18.32 -13.59
C GLU A 222 -1.93 19.70 -13.94
#